data_AF-A0A920QY14-F1
#
_entry.id   AF-A0A920QY14-F1
#
_cell.length_a   1.000
_cell.length_b   1.000
_cell.length_c   1.000
_cell.angle_alpha   90.00
_cell.angle_beta   90.00
_cell.angle_gamma   90.00
#
_symmetry.space_group_name_H-M   'P 1'
#
loop_
_entity.id
_entity.type
_entity.pdbx_description
1 polymer ?
#
loop_
_entity_poly.entity_id
_entity_poly.type
_entity_poly.pdbx_seq_one_letter_code
_entity_poly.pdbx_strand_id
1 'polypeptide(L)' 'MFDPLVKKIIEFSGKQYGKDLEVDYAINAVVEHSRSATFLIADGVVPSNEGRGYVLRRVIRGQLDKLENLV' A
#
# COMPACT_ATOMS: atom_id res chain seq x y z
N MET A 1 15.82 -3.61 -1.15
CA MET A 1 15.77 -2.12 -1.21
C MET A 1 14.50 -1.54 -0.55
N PHE A 2 13.56 -2.33 -0.03
CA PHE A 2 12.39 -1.81 0.71
C PHE A 2 12.08 -2.59 2.00
N ASP A 3 13.09 -3.30 2.50
CA ASP A 3 13.03 -4.24 3.61
C ASP A 3 12.42 -3.64 4.89
N PRO A 4 12.62 -2.35 5.25
CA PRO A 4 11.95 -1.77 6.40
C PRO A 4 10.42 -1.69 6.26
N LEU A 5 9.91 -1.36 5.07
CA LEU A 5 8.46 -1.28 4.81
C LEU A 5 7.84 -2.67 4.79
N VAL A 6 8.49 -3.63 4.12
CA VAL A 6 8.07 -5.03 4.11
C VAL A 6 8.00 -5.59 5.53
N LYS A 7 9.03 -5.37 6.36
CA LYS A 7 9.03 -5.79 7.77
C LYS A 7 7.86 -5.20 8.55
N LYS A 8 7.58 -3.91 8.37
CA LYS A 8 6.43 -3.24 9.00
C LYS A 8 5.10 -3.87 8.57
N ILE A 9 4.93 -4.15 7.28
CA ILE A 9 3.70 -4.77 6.76
C ILE A 9 3.54 -6.20 7.29
N ILE A 10 4.62 -6.98 7.37
CA ILE A 10 4.63 -8.32 7.99
C ILE A 10 4.21 -8.24 9.46
N GLU A 11 4.76 -7.29 10.21
CA GLU A 11 4.44 -7.05 11.63
C GLU A 11 2.94 -6.75 11.82
N PHE A 12 2.35 -5.92 10.95
CA PHE A 12 0.93 -5.55 11.04
C PHE A 12 -0.03 -6.62 10.52
N SER A 13 0.32 -7.34 9.46
CA SER A 13 -0.56 -8.33 8.80
C SER A 13 -0.45 -9.73 9.40
N GLY A 14 0.63 -10.04 10.13
CA GLY A 14 0.92 -11.38 10.63
C GLY A 14 1.29 -12.40 9.53
N LYS A 15 1.43 -11.96 8.27
CA LYS A 15 1.76 -12.83 7.14
C LYS A 15 3.26 -12.91 6.91
N GLN A 16 3.73 -13.98 6.27
CA GLN A 16 5.14 -14.16 5.94
C GLN A 16 5.42 -13.83 4.48
N TYR A 17 6.48 -13.07 4.24
CA TYR A 17 6.98 -12.80 2.89
C TYR A 17 7.87 -13.96 2.40
N GLY A 18 7.78 -14.32 1.13
CA GLY A 18 8.54 -15.39 0.48
C GLY A 18 7.94 -16.79 0.64
N LYS A 19 6.70 -16.90 1.14
CA LYS A 19 6.04 -18.19 1.41
C LYS A 19 4.86 -18.47 0.48
N ASP A 20 4.16 -17.41 0.10
CA ASP A 20 2.98 -17.48 -0.75
C ASP A 20 3.08 -16.34 -1.77
N LEU A 21 2.95 -16.69 -3.06
CA LEU A 21 3.11 -15.73 -4.14
C LEU A 21 2.03 -14.64 -4.10
N GLU A 22 0.79 -14.97 -3.75
CA GLU A 22 -0.30 -13.98 -3.66
C GLU A 22 -0.07 -13.00 -2.51
N VAL A 23 0.38 -13.51 -1.36
CA VAL A 23 0.78 -12.68 -0.22
C VAL A 23 1.94 -11.77 -0.59
N ASP A 24 2.95 -12.30 -1.29
CA ASP A 24 4.11 -11.51 -1.72
C ASP A 24 3.72 -10.41 -2.71
N TYR A 25 2.81 -10.71 -3.65
CA TYR A 25 2.24 -9.69 -4.55
C TYR A 25 1.47 -8.63 -3.79
N ALA A 26 0.67 -9.00 -2.79
CA ALA A 26 -0.07 -8.05 -1.98
C ALA A 26 0.85 -7.15 -1.15
N ILE A 27 1.84 -7.72 -0.47
CA ILE A 27 2.84 -6.97 0.29
C ILE A 27 3.59 -5.99 -0.62
N ASN A 28 4.05 -6.45 -1.79
CA ASN A 28 4.74 -5.58 -2.75
C ASN A 28 3.85 -4.47 -3.30
N ALA A 29 2.58 -4.76 -3.57
CA ALA A 29 1.61 -3.73 -3.98
C ALA A 29 1.47 -2.65 -2.90
N VAL A 30 1.30 -3.04 -1.65
CA VAL A 30 1.16 -2.09 -0.53
C VAL A 30 2.39 -1.21 -0.39
N VAL A 31 3.59 -1.79 -0.48
CA VAL A 31 4.87 -1.04 -0.45
C VAL A 31 4.89 0.01 -1.56
N GLU A 32 4.58 -0.39 -2.79
CA GLU A 32 4.67 0.48 -3.96
C GLU A 32 3.62 1.61 -3.95
N HIS A 33 2.41 1.28 -3.52
CA HIS A 33 1.33 2.25 -3.40
C HIS A 33 1.54 3.23 -2.23
N SER A 34 2.12 2.77 -1.12
CA SER A 34 2.51 3.66 -0.01
C SER A 34 3.55 4.68 -0.46
N ARG A 35 4.52 4.24 -1.27
CA ARG A 35 5.54 5.11 -1.88
C ARG A 35 4.92 6.11 -2.85
N SER A 36 4.05 5.65 -3.74
CA SER A 36 3.32 6.51 -4.69
C SER A 36 2.46 7.55 -3.98
N ALA A 37 1.74 7.16 -2.92
CA ALA A 37 0.94 8.07 -2.11
C ALA A 37 1.80 9.13 -1.42
N THR A 38 2.98 8.75 -0.91
CA THR A 38 3.93 9.67 -0.28
C THR A 38 4.38 10.76 -1.27
N PHE A 39 4.73 10.38 -2.51
CA PHE A 39 5.11 11.36 -3.53
C PHE A 39 3.96 12.28 -3.93
N LEU A 40 2.76 11.73 -4.12
CA LEU A 40 1.58 12.55 -4.43
C LEU A 40 1.28 13.58 -3.34
N ILE A 41 1.37 13.16 -2.07
CA ILE A 41 1.17 14.07 -0.94
C ILE A 41 2.28 15.13 -0.89
N ALA A 42 3.55 14.74 -1.14
CA ALA A 42 4.68 15.67 -1.20
C ALA A 42 4.52 16.72 -2.33
N ASP A 43 3.90 16.34 -3.45
CA ASP A 43 3.55 17.23 -4.56
C ASP A 43 2.28 18.08 -4.30
N GLY A 44 1.75 18.06 -3.07
CA GLY A 44 0.60 18.86 -2.65
C GLY A 44 -0.76 18.27 -3.06
N VAL A 45 -0.81 17.01 -3.49
CA VAL A 45 -2.09 16.34 -3.78
C VAL A 45 -2.73 15.88 -2.47
N VAL A 46 -3.95 16.34 -2.22
CA VAL A 46 -4.76 15.95 -1.06
C VAL A 46 -5.88 14.99 -1.49
N PRO A 47 -6.21 13.94 -0.72
CA PRO A 47 -7.31 13.05 -1.05
C PRO A 47 -8.64 13.80 -1.23
N SER A 48 -9.25 13.70 -2.41
CA SER A 48 -10.49 14.40 -2.78
C SER A 48 -11.39 13.52 -3.65
N ASN A 49 -12.64 13.92 -3.89
CA ASN A 49 -13.60 13.11 -4.65
C ASN A 49 -13.40 13.25 -6.17
N GLU A 50 -12.44 14.07 -6.61
CA GLU A 50 -12.26 14.43 -8.01
C GLU A 50 -10.78 14.54 -8.39
N GLY A 51 -10.51 14.48 -9.70
CA GLY A 51 -9.18 14.71 -10.26
C GLY A 51 -8.07 13.85 -9.63
N ARG A 52 -6.92 14.47 -9.35
CA ARG A 52 -5.74 13.79 -8.76
C ARG A 52 -5.99 13.33 -7.32
N GLY A 53 -6.82 14.04 -6.57
CA GLY A 53 -7.16 13.65 -5.21
C GLY A 53 -8.02 12.38 -5.15
N TYR A 54 -8.87 12.14 -6.16
CA TYR A 54 -9.60 10.88 -6.29
C TYR A 54 -8.68 9.70 -6.54
N VAL A 55 -7.68 9.87 -7.42
CA VAL A 55 -6.68 8.84 -7.67
C VAL A 55 -5.91 8.52 -6.40
N LEU A 56 -5.43 9.54 -5.67
CA LEU A 56 -4.76 9.34 -4.39
C LEU A 56 -5.65 8.63 -3.37
N ARG A 57 -6.93 9.03 -3.24
CA ARG A 57 -7.89 8.35 -2.37
C ARG A 57 -8.03 6.87 -2.71
N ARG A 58 -8.13 6.54 -4.00
CA ARG A 58 -8.28 5.17 -4.47
C ARG A 58 -7.03 4.34 -4.20
N VAL A 59 -5.84 4.92 -4.39
CA VAL A 59 -4.56 4.26 -4.08
C VAL A 59 -4.45 3.95 -2.59
N ILE A 60 -4.81 4.89 -1.72
CA ILE A 60 -4.74 4.66 -0.27
C ILE A 60 -5.78 3.61 0.17
N ARG A 61 -7.04 3.75 -0.26
CA ARG A 61 -8.11 2.85 0.18
C ARG A 61 -8.02 1.44 -0.39
N GLY A 62 -7.78 1.31 -1.69
CA GLY A 62 -7.78 -0.01 -2.35
C GLY A 62 -6.69 -0.95 -1.82
N GLN A 63 -5.63 -0.42 -1.21
CA GLN A 63 -4.58 -1.24 -0.59
C GLN A 63 -4.93 -1.68 0.83
N LEU A 64 -5.63 -0.84 1.60
CA LEU A 64 -6.14 -1.22 2.92
C LEU A 64 -7.13 -2.39 2.78
N ASP A 65 -8.07 -2.28 1.85
CA ASP A 65 -9.07 -3.32 1.62
C ASP A 65 -8.41 -4.65 1.20
N LYS A 66 -7.39 -4.63 0.35
CA LYS A 66 -6.68 -5.85 -0.05
C LYS A 66 -5.91 -6.50 1.10
N LEU A 67 -5.28 -5.71 1.96
CA LEU A 67 -4.58 -6.24 3.13
C LEU A 67 -5.55 -6.86 4.12
N GLU A 68 -6.65 -6.19 4.42
CA GLU A 68 -7.67 -6.69 5.35
C GLU A 68 -8.33 -7.99 4.86
N ASN A 69 -8.60 -8.12 3.56
CA ASN A 69 -9.20 -9.33 2.99
C ASN A 69 -8.23 -10.51 2.85
N LEU A 70 -6.92 -10.28 3.07
CA LEU A 70 -5.91 -11.34 3.09
C LEU A 70 -5.56 -11.79 4.51
N VAL A 71 -5.99 -11.06 5.55
CA VAL A 71 -5.85 -11.43 6.97
C VAL A 71 -6.85 -12.51 7.33
#